data_AF-A0A143XR55-F1
#
_entry.id   AF-A0A143XR55-F1
#
_cell.length_a   1.000
_cell.length_b   1.000
_cell.length_c   1.000
_cell.angle_alpha   90.00
_cell.angle_beta   90.00
_cell.angle_gamma   90.00
#
_symmetry.space_group_name_H-M   'P 1'
#
loop_
_entity.id
_entity.type
_entity.pdbx_description
1 polymer ?
#
loop_
_entity_poly.entity_id
_entity_poly.type
_entity_poly.pdbx_seq_one_letter_code
_entity_poly.pdbx_strand_id
1 'polypeptide(L)'
;MYLCFICQSEWTMYGVRDRLSAVLRRLKVKYISEPFYPASCRKFSVPKSEPSEYGVEFHIRIDPDDPRRSEVRQAAQHIADAAEEVIRLDIRM
;
A
#
# COMPACT_ATOMS: atom_id res chain seq x y z
N MET A 1 4.32 11.25 4.59
CA MET A 1 3.85 9.96 5.13
C MET A 1 3.99 8.88 4.07
N TYR A 2 4.47 7.70 4.45
CA TYR A 2 4.64 6.56 3.55
C TYR A 2 3.89 5.35 4.10
N LEU A 3 3.16 4.65 3.24
CA LEU A 3 2.46 3.41 3.55
C LEU A 3 2.88 2.32 2.55
N CYS A 4 3.05 1.09 3.00
CA CYS A 4 3.30 -0.04 2.13
C CYS A 4 2.47 -1.25 2.56
N PHE A 5 1.69 -1.79 1.62
CA PHE A 5 0.92 -3.02 1.81
C PHE A 5 1.66 -4.16 1.14
N ILE A 6 1.93 -5.22 1.91
CA ILE A 6 2.45 -6.48 1.42
C ILE A 6 1.29 -7.48 1.37
N CYS A 7 1.08 -8.11 0.22
CA CYS A 7 -0.08 -8.93 -0.09
C CYS A 7 0.34 -10.30 -0.64
N GLN A 8 -0.44 -11.34 -0.34
CA GLN A 8 -0.21 -12.69 -0.87
C GLN A 8 -0.55 -12.81 -2.36
N SER A 9 -1.46 -11.97 -2.86
CA SER A 9 -1.92 -12.02 -4.25
C SER A 9 -1.93 -10.64 -4.91
N GLU A 10 -1.82 -10.64 -6.24
CA GLU A 10 -1.94 -9.44 -7.07
C GLU A 10 -3.33 -8.80 -6.94
N TRP A 11 -4.38 -9.63 -6.83
CA TRP A 11 -5.76 -9.18 -6.68
C TRP A 11 -5.97 -8.40 -5.38
N THR A 12 -5.41 -8.90 -4.28
CA THR A 12 -5.45 -8.19 -3.01
C THR A 12 -4.67 -6.89 -3.07
N MET A 13 -3.49 -6.87 -3.72
CA MET A 13 -2.70 -5.65 -3.94
C MET A 13 -3.50 -4.57 -4.69
N TYR A 14 -4.20 -4.91 -5.78
CA TYR A 14 -5.05 -3.95 -6.48
C TYR A 14 -6.26 -3.53 -5.63
N GLY A 15 -6.88 -4.48 -4.92
CA GLY A 15 -8.02 -4.22 -4.04
C GLY A 15 -7.70 -3.22 -2.93
N VAL A 16 -6.58 -3.41 -2.21
CA VAL A 16 -6.14 -2.45 -1.18
C VAL A 16 -5.74 -1.13 -1.80
N ARG A 17 -5.11 -1.15 -2.99
CA ARG A 17 -4.72 0.08 -3.69
C ARG A 17 -5.93 0.95 -3.99
N ASP A 18 -6.98 0.36 -4.54
CA ASP A 18 -8.17 1.08 -4.98
C ASP A 18 -8.98 1.59 -3.77
N ARG A 19 -9.11 0.78 -2.71
CA ARG A 19 -9.76 1.19 -1.45
C ARG A 19 -9.04 2.38 -0.80
N LEU A 20 -7.71 2.32 -0.65
CA LEU A 20 -6.98 3.41 -0.02
C LEU A 20 -6.95 4.66 -0.92
N SER A 21 -6.81 4.47 -2.23
CA SER A 21 -6.93 5.56 -3.20
C SER A 21 -8.25 6.31 -3.08
N ALA A 22 -9.37 5.58 -2.92
CA ALA A 22 -10.68 6.20 -2.73
C ALA A 22 -10.73 7.04 -1.44
N VAL A 23 -10.17 6.54 -0.34
CA VAL A 23 -10.07 7.29 0.93
C VAL A 23 -9.23 8.56 0.75
N LEU A 24 -8.04 8.45 0.15
CA LEU A 24 -7.14 9.59 -0.04
C LEU A 24 -7.75 10.67 -0.94
N ARG A 25 -8.48 10.28 -1.99
CA ARG A 25 -9.23 11.21 -2.85
C ARG A 25 -10.35 11.89 -2.06
N ARG A 26 -11.11 11.16 -1.23
CA ARG A 26 -12.17 11.72 -0.38
C ARG A 26 -11.62 12.76 0.60
N LEU A 27 -10.45 12.49 1.18
CA LEU A 27 -9.75 13.39 2.10
C LEU A 27 -9.03 14.56 1.39
N LYS A 28 -9.06 14.60 0.04
CA LYS A 28 -8.36 15.58 -0.79
C LYS A 28 -6.86 15.64 -0.49
N VAL A 29 -6.24 14.48 -0.24
CA VAL A 29 -4.81 14.36 0.03
C VAL A 29 -4.09 13.92 -1.24
N LYS A 30 -2.98 14.58 -1.57
CA LYS A 30 -2.17 14.22 -2.74
C LYS A 30 -1.31 13.00 -2.42
N TYR A 31 -1.25 12.06 -3.35
CA TYR A 31 -0.45 10.85 -3.20
C TYR A 31 0.07 10.33 -4.53
N ILE A 32 1.13 9.52 -4.47
CA ILE A 32 1.60 8.66 -5.56
C ILE A 32 1.47 7.22 -5.06
N SER A 33 1.08 6.30 -5.93
CA SER A 33 1.00 4.87 -5.61
C SER A 33 1.80 4.04 -6.60
N GLU A 34 2.65 3.15 -6.13
CA GLU A 34 3.56 2.35 -6.96
C GLU A 34 3.43 0.87 -6.61
N PRO A 35 2.94 0.01 -7.53
CA PRO A 35 2.91 -1.42 -7.31
C PRO A 35 4.30 -2.03 -7.54
N PHE A 36 4.62 -3.05 -6.77
CA PHE A 36 5.77 -3.93 -7.01
C PHE A 36 5.35 -5.39 -6.93
N TYR A 37 6.05 -6.22 -7.71
CA TYR A 37 5.70 -7.61 -7.96
C TYR A 37 6.83 -8.52 -7.53
N PRO A 38 6.52 -9.77 -7.14
CA PRO A 38 7.54 -10.75 -6.83
C PRO A 38 8.43 -11.02 -8.04
N ALA A 39 9.67 -11.43 -7.77
CA ALA A 39 10.65 -11.74 -8.82
C ALA A 39 10.16 -12.84 -9.78
N SER A 40 9.28 -13.74 -9.32
CA SER A 40 8.63 -14.77 -10.13
C SER A 40 7.77 -14.22 -11.28
N CYS A 41 7.24 -13.00 -11.15
CA CYS A 41 6.50 -12.34 -12.23
C CYS A 41 7.42 -11.78 -13.32
N ARG A 42 8.74 -11.70 -13.09
CA ARG A 42 9.70 -11.20 -14.08
C ARG A 42 10.13 -12.35 -15.00
N LYS A 43 9.53 -12.43 -16.19
CA LYS A 43 9.79 -13.49 -17.19
C LYS A 43 11.25 -13.61 -17.70
N PHE A 44 12.16 -12.69 -17.34
CA PHE A 44 13.55 -12.67 -17.84
C PHE A 44 14.61 -12.14 -16.83
N SER A 45 14.36 -12.19 -15.52
CA SER A 45 15.30 -11.63 -14.54
C SER A 45 16.02 -12.71 -13.73
N VAL A 46 17.35 -12.57 -13.61
CA VAL A 46 18.20 -13.32 -12.67
C VAL A 46 17.54 -13.27 -11.28
N PRO A 47 17.35 -14.42 -10.60
CA PRO A 47 16.67 -14.45 -9.31
C PRO A 47 17.55 -13.72 -8.30
N LYS A 48 17.26 -12.43 -8.09
CA LYS A 48 17.65 -11.73 -6.88
C LYS A 48 16.72 -12.20 -5.79
N SER A 49 17.27 -12.29 -4.58
CA SER A 49 16.59 -12.56 -3.32
C SER A 49 15.58 -11.45 -3.00
N GLU A 50 14.54 -11.34 -3.82
CA GLU A 50 13.46 -10.38 -3.73
C GLU A 50 12.18 -11.10 -3.26
N PRO A 51 11.27 -10.39 -2.57
CA PRO A 51 10.16 -11.00 -1.85
C PRO A 51 9.27 -11.83 -2.78
N SER A 52 8.75 -12.93 -2.26
CA SER A 52 7.76 -13.79 -2.94
C SER A 52 6.35 -13.18 -2.97
N GLU A 53 6.23 -11.90 -2.65
CA GLU A 53 4.99 -11.23 -2.26
C GLU A 53 4.70 -10.03 -3.17
N TYR A 54 3.42 -9.74 -3.36
CA TYR A 54 2.95 -8.55 -4.08
C TYR A 54 2.93 -7.37 -3.13
N GLY A 55 3.11 -6.15 -3.62
CA GLY A 55 2.91 -5.01 -2.74
C GLY A 55 2.67 -3.69 -3.46
N VAL A 56 2.18 -2.74 -2.68
CA VAL A 56 1.89 -1.39 -3.18
C VAL A 56 2.31 -0.35 -2.16
N GLU A 57 3.11 0.59 -2.64
CA GLU A 57 3.59 1.73 -1.87
C GLU A 57 2.71 2.94 -2.12
N PHE A 58 2.54 3.77 -1.09
CA PHE A 58 1.84 5.04 -1.14
C PHE A 58 2.72 6.14 -0.56
N HIS A 59 3.09 7.10 -1.40
CA HIS A 59 3.80 8.31 -1.01
C HIS A 59 2.80 9.44 -0.85
N ILE A 60 2.43 9.73 0.40
CA ILE A 60 1.35 10.65 0.74
C ILE A 60 1.94 12.00 1.17
N ARG A 61 1.56 13.05 0.44
CA ARG A 61 1.92 14.44 0.73
C ARG A 61 0.88 15.03 1.69
N ILE A 62 1.23 15.02 2.96
CA ILE A 62 0.41 15.54 4.05
C ILE A 62 1.34 16.14 5.12
N ASP A 63 0.94 17.29 5.66
CA ASP A 63 1.70 17.95 6.71
C ASP A 63 1.68 17.14 8.02
N PRO A 64 2.75 17.19 8.84
CA PRO A 64 2.83 16.40 10.05
C PRO A 64 1.71 16.66 11.06
N ASP A 65 1.24 17.90 11.13
CA ASP A 65 0.21 18.40 12.06
C ASP A 65 -1.20 18.33 11.47
N ASP A 66 -1.35 17.84 10.24
CA ASP A 66 -2.66 17.74 9.60
C ASP A 66 -3.49 16.62 10.25
N PRO A 67 -4.72 16.91 10.72
CA PRO A 67 -5.56 15.91 11.39
C PRO A 67 -5.91 14.73 10.47
N ARG A 68 -5.97 14.94 9.15
CA ARG A 68 -6.27 13.89 8.17
C ARG A 68 -5.22 12.79 8.17
N ARG A 69 -4.02 13.04 8.71
CA ARG A 69 -2.95 12.04 8.87
C ARG A 69 -3.40 10.89 9.77
N SER A 70 -4.13 11.21 10.84
CA SER A 70 -4.72 10.20 11.73
C SER A 70 -5.79 9.37 11.01
N GLU A 71 -6.64 10.02 10.21
CA GLU A 71 -7.69 9.37 9.42
C GLU A 71 -7.10 8.43 8.36
N VAL A 72 -6.05 8.87 7.65
CA VAL A 72 -5.35 8.06 6.66
C VAL A 72 -4.72 6.83 7.31
N ARG A 73 -4.10 6.99 8.49
CA ARG A 73 -3.53 5.87 9.25
C ARG A 73 -4.60 4.86 9.67
N GLN A 74 -5.71 5.33 10.22
CA GLN A 74 -6.81 4.45 10.64
C GLN A 74 -7.43 3.73 9.45
N ALA A 75 -7.62 4.42 8.33
CA ALA A 75 -8.14 3.81 7.11
C ALA A 75 -7.19 2.76 6.55
N ALA A 76 -5.88 3.02 6.54
CA ALA A 76 -4.89 2.05 6.10
C ALA A 76 -4.92 0.78 6.96
N GLN A 77 -4.99 0.94 8.29
CA GLN A 77 -5.10 -0.19 9.21
C GLN A 77 -6.39 -0.97 8.99
N HIS A 78 -7.53 -0.29 8.92
CA HIS A 78 -8.82 -0.94 8.67
C HIS A 78 -8.85 -1.68 7.33
N ILE A 79 -8.21 -1.16 6.28
CA ILE A 79 -8.12 -1.84 4.98
C ILE A 79 -7.24 -3.09 5.08
N ALA A 80 -6.12 -3.02 5.81
CA ALA A 80 -5.25 -4.17 6.04
C ALA A 80 -5.99 -5.26 6.84
N ASP A 81 -6.66 -4.89 7.93
CA ASP A 81 -7.38 -5.83 8.79
C ASP A 81 -8.58 -6.48 8.08
N ALA A 82 -9.23 -5.76 7.15
CA ALA A 82 -10.36 -6.26 6.38
C ALA A 82 -9.96 -7.07 5.13
N ALA A 83 -8.68 -7.15 4.80
CA ALA A 83 -8.19 -7.89 3.65
C ALA A 83 -7.38 -9.11 4.14
N GLU A 84 -8.01 -10.29 4.08
CA GLU A 84 -7.46 -11.55 4.63
C GLU A 84 -6.06 -11.91 4.10
N GLU A 85 -5.72 -11.46 2.89
CA GLU A 85 -4.45 -11.73 2.21
C GLU A 85 -3.41 -10.59 2.33
N VAL A 86 -3.64 -9.60 3.19
CA VAL A 86 -2.60 -8.62 3.56
C VAL A 86 -1.70 -9.24 4.62
N ILE A 87 -0.44 -9.40 4.26
CA ILE A 87 0.60 -10.02 5.10
C ILE A 87 1.15 -8.99 6.08
N ARG A 88 1.37 -7.76 5.59
CA ARG A 88 1.97 -6.68 6.38
C ARG A 88 1.54 -5.32 5.88
N LEU A 89 1.36 -4.40 6.83
CA LEU A 89 1.24 -2.97 6.57
C LEU A 89 2.41 -2.25 7.26
N ASP A 90 3.28 -1.62 6.47
CA ASP A 90 4.35 -0.76 6.97
C ASP A 90 3.93 0.71 6.91
N ILE A 91 4.05 1.43 8.03
CA ILE A 91 3.69 2.85 8.14
C ILE A 91 4.93 3.64 8.57
N ARG A 92 5.38 4.58 7.74
CA ARG A 92 6.49 5.49 8.07
C ARG A 92 6.01 6.94 8.07
N MET A 93 6.39 7.67 9.13
CA MET A 93 5.87 8.99 9.44
C MET A 93 6.53 10.10 8.63
#